data_AF-A0AAX2LN21-F1
#
_entry.id   AF-A0AAX2LN21-F1
#
_cell.length_a   1.000
_cell.length_b   1.000
_cell.length_c   1.000
_cell.angle_alpha   90.00
_cell.angle_beta   90.00
_cell.angle_gamma   90.00
#
_symmetry.space_group_name_H-M   'P 1'
#
loop_
_entity.id
_entity.type
_entity.pdbx_description
1 polymer ?
#
loop_
_entity_poly.entity_id
_entity_poly.type
_entity_poly.pdbx_seq_one_letter_code
_entity_poly.pdbx_strand_id
1 'polypeptide(L)'
;MSTIKRHMENEQHKFDVATDIAIQAGVLQLCEYCDSSVFQGSGDIEDAYDLGADMYASGDLGNVFDSEQDMIDAIENTVQSGDHSGEVCFHCDEMINGDD
;
A
#
# COMPACT_ATOMS: atom_id res chain seq x y z
N MET A 1 -25.84 15.21 -8.87
CA MET A 1 -24.95 14.04 -8.94
C MET A 1 -23.60 14.40 -8.31
N SER A 2 -23.51 14.52 -6.98
CA SER A 2 -22.30 15.13 -6.36
C SER A 2 -21.92 14.63 -4.98
N THR A 3 -22.72 13.79 -4.31
CA THR A 3 -22.38 13.24 -2.99
C THR A 3 -21.66 11.90 -3.08
N ILE A 4 -21.93 11.10 -4.11
CA ILE A 4 -21.31 9.77 -4.28
C ILE A 4 -19.82 9.87 -4.62
N LYS A 5 -19.38 10.92 -5.32
CA LYS A 5 -17.96 11.14 -5.65
C LYS A 5 -17.07 11.39 -4.43
N ARG A 6 -17.59 12.09 -3.42
CA ARG A 6 -16.82 12.43 -2.21
C ARG A 6 -16.47 11.22 -1.35
N HIS A 7 -17.27 10.15 -1.37
CA HIS A 7 -16.96 8.96 -0.59
C HIS A 7 -15.83 8.14 -1.22
N MET A 8 -15.85 7.94 -2.54
CA MET A 8 -14.81 7.20 -3.26
C MET A 8 -13.42 7.85 -3.17
N GLU A 9 -13.34 9.18 -3.21
CA GLU A 9 -12.06 9.90 -3.09
C GLU A 9 -11.42 9.67 -1.70
N ASN A 10 -12.24 9.56 -0.65
CA ASN A 10 -11.74 9.38 0.71
C ASN A 10 -11.22 7.95 0.93
N GLU A 11 -11.88 6.95 0.35
CA GLU A 11 -11.47 5.55 0.43
C GLU A 11 -10.18 5.31 -0.38
N GLN A 12 -10.07 5.88 -1.58
CA GLN A 12 -8.83 5.81 -2.36
C GLN A 12 -7.67 6.47 -1.63
N HIS A 13 -7.89 7.62 -0.99
CA HIS A 13 -6.83 8.30 -0.24
C HIS A 13 -6.34 7.48 0.97
N LYS A 14 -7.25 6.79 1.68
CA LYS A 14 -6.86 5.84 2.75
C LYS A 14 -6.01 4.70 2.20
N PHE A 15 -6.40 4.14 1.06
CA PHE A 15 -5.66 3.06 0.40
C PHE A 15 -4.27 3.51 -0.07
N ASP A 16 -4.17 4.68 -0.67
CA ASP A 16 -2.91 5.24 -1.16
C ASP A 16 -1.91 5.42 -0.01
N VAL A 17 -2.37 6.01 1.10
CA VAL A 17 -1.56 6.20 2.31
C VAL A 17 -1.20 4.85 2.96
N ALA A 18 -2.14 3.91 3.06
CA ALA A 18 -1.85 2.57 3.59
C ALA A 18 -0.81 1.82 2.74
N THR A 19 -0.89 1.96 1.41
CA THR A 19 0.08 1.39 0.46
C THR A 19 1.46 2.03 0.66
N ASP A 20 1.53 3.36 0.80
CA ASP A 20 2.78 4.07 1.03
C ASP A 20 3.46 3.68 2.35
N ILE A 21 2.69 3.56 3.45
CA ILE A 21 3.18 3.05 4.74
C ILE A 21 3.76 1.64 4.56
N ALA A 22 3.03 0.75 3.88
CA ALA A 22 3.48 -0.61 3.64
C ALA A 22 4.75 -0.67 2.78
N ILE A 23 4.91 0.26 1.83
CA ILE A 23 6.14 0.42 1.03
C ILE A 23 7.30 0.94 1.90
N GLN A 24 7.05 1.96 2.72
CA GLN A 24 8.06 2.53 3.62
C GLN A 24 8.54 1.52 4.68
N ALA A 25 7.63 0.68 5.17
CA ALA A 25 7.95 -0.42 6.08
C ALA A 25 8.65 -1.59 5.39
N GLY A 26 8.72 -1.61 4.05
CA GLY A 26 9.36 -2.69 3.28
C GLY A 26 8.53 -3.97 3.16
N VAL A 27 7.28 -3.95 3.62
CA VAL A 27 6.30 -5.03 3.48
C VAL A 27 5.83 -5.15 2.04
N LEU A 28 5.69 -4.01 1.39
CA LEU A 28 5.48 -3.90 -0.04
C LEU A 28 6.69 -3.24 -0.67
N GLN A 29 6.93 -3.52 -1.94
CA GLN A 29 7.93 -2.81 -2.73
C GLN A 29 7.30 -2.34 -4.03
N LEU A 30 7.55 -1.08 -4.35
CA LEU A 30 7.23 -0.53 -5.65
C LEU A 30 8.37 -0.89 -6.61
N CYS A 31 8.03 -1.33 -7.81
CA CYS A 31 9.04 -1.62 -8.81
C CYS A 31 9.62 -0.33 -9.41
N GLU A 32 10.93 -0.16 -9.22
CA GLU A 32 11.74 0.97 -9.67
C GLU A 32 11.71 1.23 -11.19
N TYR A 33 11.27 0.22 -11.96
CA TYR A 33 11.26 0.26 -13.42
C TYR A 33 9.88 0.63 -13.99
N CYS A 34 8.82 0.03 -13.44
CA CYS A 34 7.45 0.22 -13.92
C CYS A 34 6.72 1.33 -13.14
N ASP A 35 7.20 1.72 -11.94
CA ASP A 35 6.65 2.71 -10.98
C ASP A 35 5.13 2.55 -10.70
N SER A 36 4.55 1.46 -11.20
CA SER A 36 3.11 1.22 -11.32
C SER A 36 2.72 -0.16 -10.82
N SER A 37 3.70 -1.01 -10.48
CA SER A 37 3.44 -2.32 -9.90
C SER A 37 4.05 -2.38 -8.52
N VAL A 38 3.22 -2.74 -7.56
CA VAL A 38 3.57 -3.03 -6.18
C VAL A 38 3.60 -4.54 -6.01
N PHE A 39 4.62 -5.06 -5.37
CA PHE A 39 4.82 -6.49 -5.12
C PHE A 39 5.15 -6.72 -3.65
N GLN A 40 5.00 -7.96 -3.20
CA GLN A 40 5.26 -8.32 -1.81
C GLN A 40 6.76 -8.23 -1.53
N GLY A 41 7.11 -7.38 -0.58
CA GLY A 41 8.47 -7.22 -0.09
C GLY A 41 8.90 -8.35 0.83
N SER A 42 10.06 -8.17 1.44
CA SER A 42 10.59 -9.11 2.45
C SER A 42 10.33 -8.63 3.89
N GLY A 43 9.69 -7.49 4.06
CA GLY A 43 9.30 -6.96 5.37
C GLY A 43 8.12 -7.70 5.97
N ASP A 44 8.12 -7.82 7.29
CA ASP A 44 7.03 -8.41 8.04
C ASP A 44 5.88 -7.40 8.18
N ILE A 45 4.64 -7.87 8.09
CA ILE A 45 3.46 -6.99 8.23
C ILE A 45 3.42 -6.26 9.59
N GLU A 46 4.05 -6.84 10.62
CA GLU A 46 4.22 -6.22 11.94
C GLU A 46 5.02 -4.90 11.86
N ASP A 47 6.05 -4.82 11.03
CA ASP A 47 6.83 -3.58 10.84
C ASP A 47 5.96 -2.47 10.24
N ALA A 48 5.02 -2.81 9.32
CA ALA A 48 4.08 -1.83 8.78
C ALA A 48 3.08 -1.33 9.82
N TYR A 49 2.69 -2.19 10.78
CA TYR A 49 1.81 -1.78 11.88
C TYR A 49 2.51 -0.82 12.85
N ASP A 50 3.75 -1.13 13.25
CA ASP A 50 4.54 -0.26 14.12
C ASP A 50 4.85 1.09 13.44
N LEU A 51 5.25 1.06 12.16
CA LEU A 51 5.56 2.26 11.40
C LEU A 51 4.31 3.12 11.18
N GLY A 52 3.18 2.49 10.86
CA GLY A 52 1.88 3.17 10.77
C GLY A 52 1.48 3.82 12.10
N ALA A 53 1.64 3.11 13.22
CA ALA A 53 1.30 3.64 14.54
C ALA A 53 2.17 4.84 14.91
N ASP A 54 3.47 4.81 14.60
CA ASP A 54 4.38 5.93 14.82
C ASP A 54 4.02 7.15 13.95
N MET A 55 3.67 6.94 12.67
CA MET A 55 3.20 8.00 11.79
C MET A 55 1.84 8.58 12.22
N TYR A 56 0.94 7.74 12.72
CA TYR A 56 -0.34 8.16 13.28
C TYR A 56 -0.12 9.02 14.53
N ALA A 57 0.73 8.57 15.45
CA ALA A 57 1.07 9.28 16.68
C ALA A 57 1.81 10.59 16.42
N SER A 58 2.66 10.63 15.39
CA SER A 58 3.36 11.83 14.93
C SER A 58 2.42 12.83 14.23
N GLY A 59 1.23 12.38 13.80
CA GLY A 59 0.25 13.20 13.07
C GLY A 59 0.55 13.34 11.58
N ASP A 60 1.48 12.55 11.03
CA ASP A 60 1.86 12.56 9.62
C ASP A 60 0.70 12.06 8.73
N LEU A 61 -0.07 11.10 9.25
CA LEU A 61 -1.28 10.56 8.61
C LEU A 61 -2.51 11.48 8.73
N GLY A 62 -2.38 12.61 9.44
CA GLY A 62 -3.44 13.60 9.60
C GLY A 62 -4.77 13.00 10.07
N ASN A 63 -5.86 13.37 9.39
CA ASN A 63 -7.22 12.88 9.67
C ASN A 63 -7.68 11.87 8.60
N VAL A 64 -6.73 11.14 8.01
CA VAL A 64 -7.01 10.14 6.97
C VAL A 64 -7.69 8.92 7.57
N PHE A 65 -7.25 8.50 8.76
CA PHE A 65 -7.82 7.37 9.49
C PHE A 65 -8.55 7.84 10.75
N ASP A 66 -9.74 7.30 10.97
CA ASP A 66 -10.56 7.59 12.17
C ASP A 66 -9.92 6.99 13.44
N SER A 67 -9.13 5.94 13.30
CA SER A 67 -8.45 5.25 14.40
C SER A 67 -7.26 4.46 13.87
N GLU A 68 -6.28 4.20 14.75
CA GLU A 68 -5.12 3.34 14.46
C GLU A 68 -5.56 1.98 13.90
N GLN A 69 -6.66 1.42 14.42
CA GLN A 69 -7.19 0.16 13.94
C GLN A 69 -7.75 0.23 12.51
N ASP A 70 -8.31 1.38 12.10
CA ASP A 70 -8.80 1.61 10.73
C ASP A 70 -7.63 1.64 9.73
N MET A 71 -6.47 2.16 10.17
CA MET A 71 -5.22 2.16 9.42
C MET A 71 -4.63 0.75 9.30
N ILE A 72 -4.54 0.02 10.42
CA ILE A 72 -4.05 -1.37 10.45
C ILE A 72 -4.88 -2.25 9.51
N ASP A 73 -6.22 -2.14 9.59
CA ASP A 73 -7.13 -2.91 8.72
C ASP A 73 -6.92 -2.54 7.24
N ALA A 74 -6.72 -1.26 6.91
CA ALA A 74 -6.41 -0.82 5.55
C ALA A 74 -5.07 -1.37 5.04
N ILE A 75 -4.02 -1.37 5.87
CA ILE A 75 -2.71 -1.95 5.54
C ILE A 75 -2.85 -3.46 5.34
N GLU A 76 -3.50 -4.17 6.27
CA GLU A 76 -3.73 -5.61 6.17
C GLU A 76 -4.50 -5.94 4.89
N ASN A 77 -5.56 -5.19 4.61
CA ASN A 77 -6.35 -5.36 3.41
C ASN A 77 -5.49 -5.15 2.17
N THR A 78 -4.65 -4.12 2.14
CA THR A 78 -3.75 -3.80 1.01
C THR A 78 -2.68 -4.87 0.80
N VAL A 79 -2.09 -5.40 1.88
CA VAL A 79 -1.05 -6.43 1.81
C VAL A 79 -1.63 -7.81 1.48
N GLN A 80 -2.80 -8.14 2.04
CA GLN A 80 -3.52 -9.38 1.72
C GLN A 80 -4.29 -9.32 0.40
N SER A 81 -4.49 -8.12 -0.17
CA SER A 81 -5.05 -7.97 -1.50
C SER A 81 -4.15 -8.75 -2.46
N GLY A 82 -4.69 -9.80 -3.06
CA GLY A 82 -3.95 -10.70 -3.95
C GLY A 82 -3.28 -9.99 -5.13
N ASP A 83 -3.67 -8.74 -5.41
CA ASP A 83 -3.00 -7.82 -6.34
C ASP A 83 -1.50 -7.63 -6.04
N HIS A 84 -1.07 -7.74 -4.78
CA HIS A 84 0.33 -7.58 -4.38
C HIS A 84 1.06 -8.89 -4.09
N SER A 85 0.40 -10.06 -4.23
CA SER A 85 1.01 -11.37 -3.96
C SER A 85 2.06 -11.80 -4.99
N GLY A 86 2.34 -10.98 -6.00
CA GLY A 86 3.46 -11.19 -6.90
C GLY A 86 4.78 -10.99 -6.17
N GLU A 87 5.76 -11.84 -6.44
CA GLU A 87 7.15 -11.71 -5.98
C GLU A 87 7.97 -10.76 -6.89
N VAL A 88 7.40 -10.36 -8.05
CA VAL A 88 8.04 -9.54 -9.09
C VAL A 88 7.00 -8.75 -9.91
N CYS A 89 7.37 -7.57 -10.44
CA CYS A 89 6.54 -6.83 -11.42
C CYS A 89 6.41 -7.69 -12.69
N PHE A 90 5.23 -8.30 -12.92
CA PHE A 90 4.92 -9.08 -14.13
C PHE A 90 5.22 -8.30 -15.43
N HIS A 91 5.03 -6.98 -15.42
CA HIS A 91 5.36 -6.12 -16.56
C HIS A 91 6.86 -6.06 -16.86
N CYS A 92 7.72 -6.10 -15.83
CA CYS A 92 9.17 -6.12 -16.01
C CYS A 92 9.68 -7.52 -16.28
N ASP A 93 9.08 -8.55 -15.66
CA ASP A 93 9.42 -9.94 -15.93
C ASP A 93 9.16 -10.30 -17.41
N GLU A 94 8.03 -9.89 -17.97
CA GLU A 94 7.72 -10.09 -19.39
C GLU A 94 8.67 -9.31 -20.31
N MET A 95 9.11 -8.09 -19.93
CA MET A 95 10.08 -7.33 -20.72
C MET A 95 11.52 -7.89 -20.66
N ILE A 96 11.89 -8.58 -19.57
CA ILE A 96 13.23 -9.13 -19.38
C ILE A 96 13.33 -10.57 -19.91
N ASN A 97 12.25 -11.37 -19.78
CA ASN A 97 12.21 -12.78 -20.18
C ASN A 97 11.41 -13.06 -21.47
N GLY A 98 10.76 -12.05 -22.06
CA GLY A 98 9.84 -12.20 -23.21
C GLY A 98 10.43 -11.95 -24.59
N ASP A 99 11.70 -12.25 -24.83
CA ASP A 99 12.28 -12.30 -26.18
C ASP A 99 12.72 -13.75 -26.49
N ASP A 100 11.84 -14.54 -27.11
CA ASP A 100 12.17 -15.73 -27.91
C ASP A 100 11.39 -15.72 -29.24
#